data_AF-A0A6C2YKJ0-F1
#
_entry.id   AF-A0A6C2YKJ0-F1
#
_cell.length_a   1.000
_cell.length_b   1.000
_cell.length_c   1.000
_cell.angle_alpha   90.00
_cell.angle_beta   90.00
_cell.angle_gamma   90.00
#
_symmetry.space_group_name_H-M   'P 1'
#
loop_
_entity.id
_entity.type
_entity.pdbx_description
1 polymer ?
#
loop_
_entity_poly.entity_id
_entity_poly.type
_entity_poly.pdbx_seq_one_letter_code
_entity_poly.pdbx_strand_id
1 'polypeptide(L)'
;MLLSLSQRDVRILLGAQLMSFGVPFYRTTKPDLAPYEVIMEELRSRLIKERNAILDARTGGASDERESSFLELSLSPDEIRGGRIVLEACLAECGDDPTDLELHLRTRERQDVERLLAKFLGARGK
;
A
#
# COMPACT_ATOMS: atom_id res chain seq x y z
N MET A 1 2.47 15.87 1.42
CA MET A 1 2.40 15.80 -0.05
C MET A 1 1.16 15.01 -0.41
N LEU A 2 0.37 15.45 -1.40
CA LEU A 2 -0.89 14.80 -1.74
C LEU A 2 -0.63 13.63 -2.70
N LEU A 3 -1.12 12.44 -2.37
CA LEU A 3 -0.98 11.23 -3.17
C LEU A 3 -2.36 10.64 -3.48
N SER A 4 -2.64 10.46 -4.77
CA SER A 4 -3.88 9.86 -5.26
C SER A 4 -3.74 8.33 -5.37
N LEU A 5 -4.47 7.61 -4.53
CA LEU A 5 -4.45 6.15 -4.44
C LEU A 5 -5.78 5.56 -4.88
N SER A 6 -5.74 4.62 -5.82
CA SER A 6 -6.91 3.79 -6.12
C SER A 6 -7.20 2.82 -4.97
N GLN A 7 -8.38 2.22 -4.94
CA GLN A 7 -8.66 1.13 -3.98
C GLN A 7 -7.66 -0.03 -4.09
N ARG A 8 -7.18 -0.31 -5.31
CA ARG A 8 -6.16 -1.34 -5.54
C ARG A 8 -4.84 -0.95 -4.89
N ASP A 9 -4.42 0.30 -5.05
CA ASP A 9 -3.21 0.82 -4.41
C ASP A 9 -3.29 0.72 -2.88
N VAL A 10 -4.45 1.07 -2.30
CA VAL A 10 -4.67 0.97 -0.85
C VAL A 10 -4.56 -0.48 -0.37
N ARG A 11 -5.14 -1.45 -1.10
CA ARG A 11 -5.05 -2.88 -0.76
C ARG A 11 -3.62 -3.38 -0.81
N ILE A 12 -2.86 -3.01 -1.84
CA ILE A 12 -1.45 -3.37 -1.99
C ILE A 12 -0.65 -2.79 -0.83
N LEU A 13 -0.82 -1.51 -0.52
CA LEU A 13 -0.09 -0.85 0.56
C LEU A 13 -0.38 -1.47 1.93
N LEU A 14 -1.65 -1.77 2.23
CA LEU A 14 -2.05 -2.46 3.46
C LEU A 14 -1.47 -3.88 3.53
N GLY A 15 -1.45 -4.61 2.42
CA GLY A 15 -0.82 -5.94 2.33
C GLY A 15 0.69 -5.86 2.58
N ALA A 16 1.35 -4.90 1.95
CA ALA A 16 2.79 -4.69 2.10
C ALA A 16 3.17 -4.32 3.55
N GLN A 17 2.37 -3.47 4.20
CA GLN A 17 2.52 -3.17 5.62
C GLN A 17 2.35 -4.43 6.48
N LEU A 18 1.30 -5.23 6.26
CA LEU A 18 1.07 -6.45 7.02
C LEU A 18 2.26 -7.43 6.89
N MET A 19 2.76 -7.62 5.67
CA MET A 19 3.91 -8.45 5.40
C MET A 19 5.16 -7.97 6.15
N SER A 20 5.40 -6.66 6.14
CA SER A 20 6.57 -6.04 6.76
C SER A 20 6.54 -6.00 8.29
N PHE A 21 5.38 -6.19 8.93
CA PHE A 21 5.29 -6.23 10.41
C PHE A 21 4.95 -7.62 10.96
N GLY A 22 4.29 -8.49 10.19
CA GLY A 22 3.71 -9.74 10.69
C GLY A 22 4.15 -11.03 10.03
N VAL A 23 4.97 -11.00 8.97
CA VAL A 23 5.32 -12.21 8.21
C VAL A 23 6.85 -12.36 8.06
N PRO A 24 7.40 -13.58 8.13
CA PRO A 24 8.81 -13.84 7.81
C PRO A 24 9.08 -13.55 6.33
N PHE A 25 10.26 -13.00 6.05
CA PHE A 25 10.79 -12.89 4.69
C PHE A 25 11.68 -14.11 4.45
N TYR A 26 11.42 -14.83 3.37
CA TYR A 26 12.07 -16.09 2.99
C TYR A 26 13.09 -15.90 1.87
N ARG A 27 12.89 -14.92 0.99
CA ARG A 27 13.74 -14.68 -0.20
C ARG A 27 14.69 -13.49 -0.04
N THR A 28 14.35 -12.52 0.81
CA THR A 28 15.21 -11.37 1.10
C THR A 28 15.31 -11.07 2.59
N THR A 29 16.12 -10.09 2.97
CA THR A 29 16.20 -9.58 4.33
C THR A 29 15.05 -8.64 4.60
N LYS A 30 14.31 -8.89 5.69
CA LYS A 30 13.28 -8.00 6.19
C LYS A 30 13.91 -6.61 6.47
N PRO A 31 13.36 -5.51 5.92
CA PRO A 31 13.91 -4.18 6.15
C PRO A 31 13.78 -3.77 7.61
N ASP A 32 14.74 -2.99 8.10
CA ASP A 32 14.61 -2.31 9.40
C ASP A 32 13.61 -1.16 9.28
N LEU A 33 12.46 -1.34 9.91
CA LEU A 33 11.36 -0.37 9.93
C LEU A 33 11.18 0.27 11.31
N ALA A 34 12.07 0.01 12.28
CA ALA A 34 11.97 0.60 13.61
C ALA A 34 11.83 2.14 13.56
N PRO A 35 12.54 2.88 12.68
CA PRO A 35 12.36 4.34 12.57
C PRO A 35 10.99 4.78 12.06
N TYR A 36 10.24 3.89 11.42
CA TYR A 36 8.99 4.20 10.73
C TYR A 36 7.77 3.51 11.35
N GLU A 37 7.94 2.66 12.36
CA GLU A 37 6.88 1.78 12.89
C GLU A 37 5.61 2.54 13.29
N VAL A 38 5.75 3.54 14.17
CA VAL A 38 4.62 4.36 14.65
C VAL A 38 3.94 5.09 13.48
N ILE A 39 4.73 5.70 12.60
CA ILE A 39 4.23 6.47 11.45
C ILE A 39 3.48 5.56 10.46
N MET A 40 3.99 4.35 10.24
CA MET A 40 3.37 3.38 9.34
C MET A 40 2.11 2.77 9.95
N GLU A 41 2.04 2.60 11.27
CA GLU A 41 0.83 2.20 11.97
C GLU A 41 -0.27 3.27 11.90
N GLU A 42 0.08 4.54 12.08
CA GLU A 42 -0.85 5.67 11.90
C GLU A 42 -1.38 5.75 10.46
N LEU A 43 -0.47 5.62 9.48
CA LEU A 43 -0.85 5.56 8.06
C LEU A 43 -1.78 4.38 7.78
N ARG A 44 -1.47 3.19 8.33
CA ARG A 44 -2.32 1.99 8.22
C ARG A 44 -3.72 2.25 8.76
N SER A 45 -3.83 2.86 9.93
CA SER A 45 -5.10 3.20 10.57
C SER A 45 -5.93 4.14 9.70
N ARG A 46 -5.31 5.19 9.15
CA ARG A 46 -5.94 6.11 8.19
C ARG A 46 -6.42 5.39 6.93
N LEU A 47 -5.57 4.55 6.32
CA LEU A 47 -5.93 3.78 5.12
C LEU A 47 -7.13 2.85 5.37
N ILE A 48 -7.18 2.19 6.53
CA ILE A 48 -8.30 1.32 6.91
C ILE A 48 -9.57 2.14 7.09
N LYS A 49 -9.51 3.27 7.80
CA LYS A 49 -10.65 4.16 8.03
C LYS A 49 -11.24 4.65 6.72
N GLU A 50 -10.42 5.18 5.83
CA GLU A 50 -10.84 5.69 4.53
C GLU A 50 -11.41 4.58 3.63
N ARG A 51 -10.76 3.41 3.60
CA ARG A 51 -11.27 2.24 2.87
C ARG A 51 -12.66 1.84 3.37
N ASN A 52 -12.86 1.78 4.68
CA ASN A 52 -14.15 1.40 5.26
C ASN A 52 -15.22 2.43 4.97
N ALA A 53 -14.91 3.74 5.07
CA ALA A 53 -15.85 4.80 4.72
C ALA A 53 -16.32 4.71 3.26
N ILE A 54 -15.41 4.37 2.33
CA ILE A 54 -15.76 4.14 0.92
C ILE A 54 -16.65 2.91 0.74
N LEU A 55 -16.41 1.83 1.48
CA LEU A 55 -17.22 0.61 1.42
C LEU A 55 -18.63 0.84 1.98
N ASP A 56 -18.74 1.53 3.12
CA ASP A 56 -20.00 1.83 3.79
C ASP A 56 -20.90 2.73 2.92
N ALA A 57 -20.30 3.72 2.25
CA ALA A 57 -20.99 4.59 1.31
C ALA A 57 -21.59 3.82 0.11
N ARG A 58 -20.97 2.73 -0.32
CA ARG A 58 -21.45 1.89 -1.44
C ARG A 58 -22.60 0.97 -1.04
N THR A 59 -22.69 0.56 0.23
CA THR A 59 -23.78 -0.29 0.74
C THR A 59 -25.09 0.47 1.00
N GLY A 60 -25.09 1.80 1.00
CA GLY A 60 -26.23 2.65 1.37
C GLY A 60 -27.20 3.03 0.25
N GLY A 61 -26.91 2.73 -1.03
CA GLY A 61 -27.83 3.02 -2.13
C GLY A 61 -27.17 3.07 -3.49
N ALA A 62 -27.64 2.20 -4.38
CA ALA A 62 -27.58 2.26 -5.84
C ALA A 62 -26.42 3.06 -6.46
N SER A 63 -25.36 2.38 -6.91
CA SER A 63 -25.06 2.27 -8.36
C SER A 63 -23.70 1.63 -8.59
N ASP A 64 -23.67 0.93 -9.71
CA ASP A 64 -22.61 0.17 -10.34
C ASP A 64 -21.43 1.06 -10.81
N GLU A 65 -20.91 1.92 -9.93
CA GLU A 65 -19.79 2.80 -10.23
C GLU A 65 -18.48 2.16 -9.74
N ARG A 66 -17.94 1.34 -10.64
CA ARG A 66 -16.54 1.17 -11.07
C ARG A 66 -15.43 1.46 -10.05
N GLU A 67 -14.32 0.74 -10.19
CA GLU A 67 -13.03 0.89 -9.50
C GLU A 67 -12.38 2.32 -9.50
N SER A 68 -13.12 3.39 -9.79
CA SER A 68 -12.64 4.75 -10.04
C SER A 68 -12.66 5.69 -8.83
N SER A 69 -12.98 5.20 -7.64
CA SER A 69 -12.86 6.01 -6.41
C SER A 69 -11.38 6.13 -6.03
N PHE A 70 -10.81 7.30 -6.26
CA PHE A 70 -9.47 7.65 -5.79
C PHE A 70 -9.53 8.26 -4.39
N LEU A 71 -8.59 7.86 -3.54
CA LEU A 71 -8.36 8.39 -2.22
C LEU A 71 -7.18 9.36 -2.28
N GLU A 72 -7.43 10.63 -1.99
CA GLU A 72 -6.40 11.64 -1.86
C GLU A 72 -5.86 11.66 -0.43
N LEU A 73 -4.61 11.23 -0.24
CA LEU A 73 -3.96 11.22 1.07
C LEU A 73 -2.84 12.25 1.14
N SER A 74 -2.88 13.10 2.16
CA SER A 74 -1.70 13.89 2.53
C SER A 74 -0.72 12.99 3.28
N LEU A 75 0.44 12.73 2.67
CA LEU A 75 1.52 11.96 3.25
C LEU A 75 2.68 12.85 3.71
N SER A 76 3.23 12.57 4.88
CA SER A 76 4.48 13.14 5.34
C SER A 76 5.68 12.57 4.55
N PRO A 77 6.84 13.25 4.56
CA PRO A 77 8.06 12.69 3.96
C PRO A 77 8.44 11.32 4.52
N ASP A 78 8.18 11.08 5.81
CA ASP A 78 8.47 9.80 6.45
C ASP A 78 7.48 8.71 6.07
N GLU A 79 6.20 9.05 5.89
CA GLU A 79 5.21 8.12 5.34
C GLU A 79 5.57 7.70 3.90
N ILE A 80 6.08 8.63 3.09
CA ILE A 80 6.56 8.34 1.74
C ILE A 80 7.79 7.43 1.78
N ARG A 81 8.76 7.72 2.66
CA ARG A 81 9.96 6.89 2.82
C ARG A 81 9.62 5.49 3.32
N GLY A 82 8.83 5.38 4.38
CA GLY A 82 8.41 4.09 4.95
C GLY A 82 7.60 3.27 3.94
N GLY A 83 6.64 3.90 3.26
CA GLY A 83 5.85 3.25 2.21
C GLY A 83 6.71 2.72 1.06
N ARG A 84 7.70 3.51 0.62
CA ARG A 84 8.67 3.10 -0.40
C ARG A 84 9.47 1.86 0.04
N ILE A 85 10.07 1.90 1.23
CA ILE A 85 10.89 0.79 1.75
C ILE A 85 10.07 -0.50 1.81
N VAL A 86 8.84 -0.40 2.31
CA VAL A 86 7.91 -1.53 2.40
C VAL A 86 7.57 -2.10 1.02
N LEU A 87 7.25 -1.26 0.04
CA LEU A 87 6.93 -1.71 -1.33
C LEU A 87 8.14 -2.34 -2.04
N GLU A 88 9.33 -1.76 -1.89
CA GLU A 88 10.58 -2.31 -2.44
C GLU A 88 10.89 -3.68 -1.82
N ALA A 89 10.75 -3.82 -0.50
CA ALA A 89 10.95 -5.08 0.19
C ALA A 89 9.95 -6.16 -0.26
N CYS A 90 8.68 -5.81 -0.43
CA CYS A 90 7.67 -6.74 -0.92
C CYS A 90 7.94 -7.20 -2.35
N LEU A 91 8.40 -6.32 -3.24
CA LEU A 91 8.80 -6.68 -4.60
C LEU A 91 10.02 -7.61 -4.63
N ALA A 92 10.97 -7.42 -3.72
CA ALA A 92 12.14 -8.28 -3.58
C ALA A 92 11.76 -9.66 -3.00
N GLU A 93 10.82 -9.70 -2.07
CA GLU A 93 10.37 -10.95 -1.44
C GLU A 93 9.44 -11.77 -2.34
N CYS A 94 8.44 -11.16 -2.97
CA CYS A 94 7.50 -11.89 -3.83
C CYS A 94 8.10 -12.23 -5.21
N GLY A 95 9.06 -11.43 -5.69
CA GLY A 95 9.63 -11.59 -7.03
C GLY A 95 8.56 -11.46 -8.12
N ASP A 96 8.58 -12.38 -9.09
CA ASP A 96 7.59 -12.47 -10.18
C ASP A 96 6.52 -13.55 -9.93
N ASP A 97 6.42 -14.07 -8.70
CA ASP A 97 5.48 -15.14 -8.37
C ASP A 97 4.05 -14.58 -8.17
N PRO A 98 3.09 -14.87 -9.06
CA PRO A 98 1.73 -14.34 -8.95
C PRO A 98 0.99 -14.86 -7.72
N THR A 99 1.39 -16.01 -7.16
CA THR A 99 0.77 -16.59 -5.96
C THR A 99 1.17 -15.80 -4.73
N ASP A 100 2.47 -15.51 -4.57
CA ASP A 100 2.98 -14.72 -3.46
C ASP A 100 2.44 -13.29 -3.52
N LEU A 101 2.40 -12.70 -4.73
CA LEU A 101 1.79 -11.39 -4.95
C LEU A 101 0.30 -11.38 -4.54
N GLU A 102 -0.47 -12.41 -4.90
CA GLU A 102 -1.90 -12.47 -4.57
C GLU A 102 -2.11 -12.66 -3.07
N LEU A 103 -1.32 -13.54 -2.46
CA LEU A 103 -1.40 -13.88 -1.05
C LEU A 103 -1.06 -12.67 -0.17
N HIS A 104 0.03 -11.98 -0.48
CA HIS A 104 0.58 -10.92 0.36
C HIS A 104 0.09 -9.52 -0.02
N LEU A 105 -0.03 -9.24 -1.32
CA LEU A 105 -0.29 -7.89 -1.83
C LEU A 105 -1.66 -7.73 -2.48
N ARG A 106 -2.47 -8.81 -2.55
CA ARG A 106 -3.82 -8.80 -3.15
C ARG A 106 -3.83 -8.34 -4.62
N THR A 107 -2.75 -8.62 -5.34
CA THR A 107 -2.66 -8.46 -6.81
C THR A 107 -1.93 -9.65 -7.40
N ARG A 108 -2.21 -10.02 -8.64
CA ARG A 108 -1.40 -11.03 -9.38
C ARG A 108 -0.35 -10.37 -10.28
N GLU A 109 -0.40 -9.05 -10.40
CA GLU A 109 0.40 -8.29 -11.36
C GLU A 109 1.47 -7.50 -10.62
N ARG A 110 2.74 -7.89 -10.80
CA ARG A 110 3.88 -7.14 -10.26
C ARG A 110 3.85 -5.65 -10.64
N GLN A 111 3.38 -5.36 -11.85
CA GLN A 111 3.25 -4.01 -12.40
C GLN A 111 2.35 -3.11 -11.56
N ASP A 112 1.34 -3.65 -10.86
CA ASP A 112 0.50 -2.86 -9.96
C ASP A 112 1.31 -2.30 -8.79
N VAL A 113 2.20 -3.13 -8.24
CA VAL A 113 3.07 -2.76 -7.11
C VAL A 113 4.16 -1.79 -7.57
N GLU A 114 4.74 -2.01 -8.74
CA GLU A 114 5.74 -1.11 -9.35
C GLU A 114 5.14 0.26 -9.68
N ARG A 115 3.90 0.31 -10.21
CA ARG A 115 3.19 1.56 -10.45
C ARG A 115 2.93 2.31 -9.14
N LEU A 116 2.53 1.60 -8.09
CA LEU A 116 2.36 2.21 -6.77
C LEU A 116 3.69 2.75 -6.22
N LEU A 117 4.77 1.97 -6.33
CA LEU A 117 6.10 2.41 -5.96
C LEU A 117 6.53 3.67 -6.72
N ALA A 118 6.24 3.75 -8.03
CA ALA A 118 6.52 4.92 -8.84
C ALA A 118 5.79 6.18 -8.35
N LYS A 119 4.55 6.05 -7.82
CA LYS A 119 3.85 7.17 -7.17
C LYS A 119 4.59 7.66 -5.93
N PHE A 120 5.09 6.75 -5.10
CA PHE A 120 5.90 7.09 -3.92
C PHE A 120 7.26 7.70 -4.28
N LEU A 121 7.88 7.26 -5.38
CA LEU A 121 9.13 7.83 -5.90
C LEU A 121 8.93 9.24 -6.48
N GLY A 122 7.84 9.44 -7.23
CA GLY A 122 7.46 10.72 -7.83
C GLY A 122 7.00 11.75 -6.80
N ALA A 123 6.59 11.31 -5.61
CA ALA A 123 6.29 12.17 -4.47
C ALA A 123 7.55 12.70 -3.76
N ARG A 124 8.73 12.74 -4.39
CA ARG A 124 9.90 13.44 -3.84
C ARG A 124 9.68 14.96 -3.89
N GLY A 125 9.77 15.60 -2.72
CA GLY A 125 9.63 17.04 -2.55
C GLY A 125 10.50 17.84 -3.52
N LYS A 126 9.88 18.85 -4.15
CA LYS A 126 10.59 20.07 -4.50
C LYS A 126 10.92 20.83 -3.21
#